data_AF-A0AAN9CM93-F1
#
_entry.id   AF-A0AAN9CM93-F1
#
_cell.length_a   1.000
_cell.length_b   1.000
_cell.length_c   1.000
_cell.angle_alpha   90.00
_cell.angle_beta   90.00
_cell.angle_gamma   90.00
#
_symmetry.space_group_name_H-M   'P 1'
#
loop_
_entity.id
_entity.type
_entity.pdbx_description
1 polymer ?
#
loop_
_entity_poly.entity_id
_entity_poly.type
_entity_poly.pdbx_seq_one_letter_code
_entity_poly.pdbx_strand_id
1 'polypeptide(L)'
;MWPKLTRSVTFVTLRICRQSNLATLRPHIRSISHCSSCLDSRTQTIQPLCGRSGHPSITPALGLQPRRTITTDRSSWYESISDSTPVHLMEQLLVSTQQMTGLPWWASIMCTTLTLRTAVTLPLGIYQTIIIAKVEALQKEIAVLARQLNVEVAVKAKEKGWSEKTCRYRFKKNLKRIVSELYVRDNCHPYKASLLIWVQLPMWVCLSLSLRNLSLGMGHVPLASEAGLATGGALWFPDLTLPDSTWIIPVSLGIINLLITEMFALRQLEPSKFQKYVTHFIRGISLVMIPIAATVPSSMSLYWLSSSCVGLAHNLLLRSPRFRGVCRIPPTRLDSETPYKDIAAAFVAKYIK
;
A
#
# COMPACT_ATOMS: atom_id res chain seq x y z
N MET A 1 -66.74 17.94 21.22
CA MET A 1 -66.04 18.80 22.19
C MET A 1 -64.67 18.16 22.44
N TRP A 2 -63.63 18.74 21.84
CA TRP A 2 -62.22 18.31 21.87
C TRP A 2 -61.40 19.50 22.36
N PRO A 3 -60.33 19.28 23.14
CA PRO A 3 -59.10 20.04 22.93
C PRO A 3 -57.91 19.06 22.83
N LYS A 4 -57.33 18.84 21.65
CA LYS A 4 -56.19 19.60 21.07
C LYS A 4 -55.07 19.90 22.08
N LEU A 5 -54.07 19.03 22.14
CA LEU A 5 -52.71 19.39 22.53
C LEU A 5 -51.74 19.09 21.39
N THR A 6 -51.36 20.16 20.70
CA THR A 6 -50.37 20.25 19.64
C THR A 6 -48.97 20.18 20.23
N ARG A 7 -48.13 19.23 19.78
CA ARG A 7 -46.67 19.29 19.98
C ARG A 7 -45.99 19.60 18.66
N SER A 8 -45.38 20.78 18.61
CA SER A 8 -44.63 21.36 17.50
C SER A 8 -43.49 20.46 17.03
N VAL A 9 -43.45 20.25 15.71
CA VAL A 9 -42.30 19.75 14.97
C VAL A 9 -41.37 20.93 14.71
N THR A 10 -40.18 20.91 15.30
CA THR A 10 -39.16 21.95 15.09
C THR A 10 -38.52 21.77 13.70
N PHE A 11 -38.92 22.63 12.76
CA PHE A 11 -38.23 22.83 11.49
C PHE A 11 -36.90 23.57 11.73
N VAL A 12 -35.77 22.93 11.43
CA VAL A 12 -34.46 23.59 11.38
C VAL A 12 -34.27 24.16 9.97
N THR A 13 -34.52 25.46 9.82
CA THR A 13 -34.32 26.22 8.59
C THR A 13 -32.87 26.71 8.52
N LEU A 14 -32.03 26.09 7.70
CA LEU A 14 -30.68 26.57 7.40
C LEU A 14 -30.76 27.80 6.46
N ARG A 15 -30.52 28.99 7.02
CA ARG A 15 -30.34 30.23 6.24
C ARG A 15 -29.02 30.19 5.47
N ILE A 16 -29.13 30.33 4.15
CA ILE A 16 -28.04 30.63 3.24
C ILE A 16 -27.73 32.13 3.38
N CYS A 17 -26.52 32.48 3.84
CA CYS A 17 -26.03 33.86 3.75
C CYS A 17 -25.09 33.97 2.54
N ARG A 18 -25.45 34.92 1.67
CA ARG A 18 -24.88 35.26 0.38
C ARG A 18 -23.97 36.46 0.60
N GLN A 19 -22.69 36.37 0.27
CA GLN A 19 -21.87 37.57 0.17
C GLN A 19 -20.96 37.49 -1.04
N SER A 20 -21.22 38.39 -1.98
CA SER A 20 -20.58 38.59 -3.27
C SER A 20 -19.53 39.69 -3.17
N ASN A 21 -18.38 39.43 -3.81
CA ASN A 21 -17.47 40.32 -4.53
C ASN A 21 -17.04 41.67 -3.91
N LEU A 22 -15.72 41.85 -3.78
CA LEU A 22 -15.07 43.05 -4.30
C LEU A 22 -13.63 42.73 -4.75
N ALA A 23 -13.26 43.29 -5.89
CA ALA A 23 -12.04 43.04 -6.64
C ALA A 23 -10.90 43.99 -6.25
N THR A 24 -9.70 43.62 -6.71
CA THR A 24 -8.56 44.48 -7.14
C THR A 24 -7.93 45.43 -6.13
N LEU A 25 -6.64 45.20 -5.82
CA LEU A 25 -5.56 46.20 -5.98
C LEU A 25 -4.18 45.58 -5.65
N ARG A 26 -3.31 45.50 -6.67
CA ARG A 26 -1.85 45.44 -6.50
C ARG A 26 -1.34 46.83 -6.07
N PRO A 27 -0.23 46.89 -5.35
CA PRO A 27 0.89 47.66 -5.89
C PRO A 27 2.26 47.00 -5.72
N HIS A 28 3.21 47.60 -6.42
CA HIS A 28 4.58 47.19 -6.70
C HIS A 28 5.54 48.14 -5.93
N ILE A 29 6.77 47.66 -5.69
CA ILE A 29 8.04 48.42 -5.46
C ILE A 29 8.40 48.85 -4.03
N ARG A 30 9.55 48.32 -3.53
CA ARG A 30 10.78 49.01 -3.06
C ARG A 30 11.77 47.92 -2.62
N SER A 31 12.80 47.59 -3.40
CA SER A 31 14.14 48.20 -3.44
C SER A 31 14.75 48.44 -2.06
N ILE A 32 15.72 47.60 -1.68
CA ILE A 32 16.82 47.96 -0.78
C ILE A 32 18.11 47.46 -1.42
N SER A 33 18.89 48.42 -1.90
CA SER A 33 20.28 48.32 -2.30
C SER A 33 21.19 48.22 -1.09
N HIS A 34 22.20 47.35 -1.14
CA HIS A 34 23.50 47.67 -0.56
C HIS A 34 24.60 47.28 -1.55
N CYS A 35 25.41 48.29 -1.86
CA CYS A 35 26.54 48.26 -2.76
C CYS A 35 27.83 48.06 -1.95
N SER A 36 28.92 47.90 -2.72
CA SER A 36 30.34 47.94 -2.36
C SER A 36 30.96 46.58 -2.03
N SER A 37 32.05 46.15 -2.65
CA SER A 37 32.89 46.74 -3.69
C SER A 37 33.93 45.70 -4.12
N CYS A 38 34.38 45.84 -5.37
CA CYS A 38 35.41 45.06 -6.06
C CYS A 38 36.73 44.93 -5.28
N LEU A 39 37.50 43.87 -5.55
CA LEU A 39 38.82 44.07 -6.16
C LEU A 39 39.25 42.83 -6.97
N ASP A 40 39.74 43.17 -8.15
CA ASP A 40 40.24 42.35 -9.24
C ASP A 40 41.67 41.87 -8.93
N SER A 41 42.11 40.74 -9.50
CA SER A 41 43.52 40.48 -9.86
C SER A 41 43.69 39.15 -10.58
N ARG A 42 43.95 39.28 -11.89
CA ARG A 42 44.55 38.28 -12.79
C ARG A 42 45.82 37.63 -12.22
N THR A 43 46.05 36.37 -12.56
CA THR A 43 47.41 35.88 -12.85
C THR A 43 47.37 34.73 -13.86
N GLN A 44 47.95 34.99 -15.04
CA GLN A 44 48.45 33.97 -15.98
C GLN A 44 49.60 33.19 -15.30
N THR A 45 50.02 32.04 -15.85
CA THR A 45 51.44 31.74 -16.20
C THR A 45 51.72 30.22 -16.41
N ILE A 46 51.99 29.87 -17.68
CA ILE A 46 53.17 29.15 -18.23
C ILE A 46 53.39 27.63 -17.93
N GLN A 47 53.50 26.86 -19.03
CA GLN A 47 54.17 25.54 -19.15
C GLN A 47 55.70 25.64 -19.01
N PRO A 48 56.37 24.52 -18.67
CA PRO A 48 57.67 24.26 -19.31
C PRO A 48 57.83 22.85 -19.91
N LEU A 49 58.67 22.81 -20.95
CA LEU A 49 59.27 21.67 -21.64
C LEU A 49 60.71 21.47 -21.17
N CYS A 50 61.12 20.20 -20.91
CA CYS A 50 62.46 19.57 -20.95
C CYS A 50 62.46 18.39 -19.94
N GLY A 51 63.05 17.21 -20.11
CA GLY A 51 63.85 16.57 -21.16
C GLY A 51 64.50 15.28 -20.59
N ARG A 52 64.67 14.26 -21.45
CA ARG A 52 65.64 13.12 -21.46
C ARG A 52 65.69 11.98 -20.41
N SER A 53 65.61 10.77 -21.02
CA SER A 53 66.37 9.50 -20.88
C SER A 53 66.10 8.47 -19.77
N GLY A 54 65.88 7.21 -20.20
CA GLY A 54 66.29 6.01 -19.45
C GLY A 54 65.40 4.76 -19.49
N HIS A 55 65.35 4.03 -20.63
CA HIS A 55 65.25 2.55 -20.80
C HIS A 55 64.16 1.69 -20.08
N PRO A 56 63.90 0.44 -20.55
CA PRO A 56 62.55 -0.12 -20.68
C PRO A 56 62.22 -1.09 -19.54
N SER A 57 60.95 -1.23 -19.20
CA SER A 57 60.46 -2.39 -18.45
C SER A 57 59.06 -2.75 -18.90
N ILE A 58 58.97 -4.00 -19.33
CA ILE A 58 57.82 -4.72 -19.86
C ILE A 58 56.68 -4.65 -18.83
N THR A 59 55.50 -4.21 -19.26
CA THR A 59 54.26 -4.40 -18.50
C THR A 59 53.20 -4.87 -19.49
N PRO A 60 52.47 -5.97 -19.20
CA PRO A 60 51.51 -6.52 -20.15
C PRO A 60 50.33 -5.56 -20.27
N ALA A 61 49.99 -5.19 -21.50
CA ALA A 61 48.75 -4.50 -21.81
C ALA A 61 47.57 -5.43 -21.50
N LEU A 62 46.97 -5.28 -20.31
CA LEU A 62 45.60 -5.73 -20.10
C LEU A 62 44.72 -4.88 -21.02
N GLY A 63 44.28 -5.49 -22.12
CA GLY A 63 43.27 -4.91 -22.99
C GLY A 63 42.02 -4.62 -22.18
N LEU A 64 41.80 -3.34 -21.86
CA LEU A 64 40.48 -2.82 -21.52
C LEU A 64 39.60 -3.00 -22.76
N GLN A 65 38.88 -4.12 -22.80
CA GLN A 65 37.79 -4.30 -23.74
C GLN A 65 36.70 -3.26 -23.40
N PRO A 66 36.27 -2.43 -24.37
CA PRO A 66 35.16 -1.51 -24.14
C PRO A 66 33.89 -2.31 -23.87
N ARG A 67 33.26 -2.01 -22.73
CA ARG A 67 31.93 -2.47 -22.33
C ARG A 67 30.97 -2.30 -23.52
N ARG A 68 30.50 -3.41 -24.09
CA ARG A 68 29.37 -3.38 -25.03
C ARG A 68 28.14 -2.92 -24.28
N THR A 69 27.79 -1.65 -24.42
CA THR A 69 26.48 -1.12 -24.04
C THR A 69 25.47 -1.65 -25.05
N ILE A 70 24.80 -2.75 -24.73
CA ILE A 70 23.60 -3.18 -25.44
C ILE A 70 22.47 -2.27 -24.97
N THR A 71 22.16 -1.24 -25.75
CA THR A 71 20.99 -0.38 -25.56
C THR A 71 19.72 -1.18 -25.85
N THR A 72 19.09 -1.69 -24.79
CA THR A 72 17.72 -2.20 -24.86
C THR A 72 16.80 -1.15 -24.25
N ASP A 73 16.19 -0.30 -25.09
CA ASP A 73 15.32 0.83 -24.69
C ASP A 73 14.01 0.42 -23.98
N ARG A 74 13.94 -0.82 -23.48
CA ARG A 74 12.83 -1.40 -22.73
C ARG A 74 13.16 -1.63 -21.24
N SER A 75 14.40 -1.36 -20.81
CA SER A 75 14.86 -1.46 -19.42
C SER A 75 14.70 -0.16 -18.60
N SER A 76 14.49 0.99 -19.26
CA SER A 76 14.57 2.33 -18.67
C SER A 76 13.66 2.59 -17.45
N TRP A 77 12.37 2.25 -17.51
CA TRP A 77 11.45 2.54 -16.40
C TRP A 77 11.67 1.61 -15.20
N TYR A 78 12.04 0.36 -15.45
CA TYR A 78 12.31 -0.61 -14.40
C TYR A 78 13.63 -0.30 -13.68
N GLU A 79 14.68 -0.01 -14.45
CA GLU A 79 15.98 0.42 -13.94
C GLU A 79 15.87 1.73 -13.16
N SER A 80 15.07 2.68 -13.65
CA SER A 80 14.80 3.93 -12.92
C SER A 80 14.08 3.72 -11.58
N ILE A 81 13.20 2.71 -11.46
CA ILE A 81 12.56 2.37 -10.19
C ILE A 81 13.52 1.59 -9.29
N SER A 82 14.33 0.68 -9.83
CA SER A 82 15.31 -0.07 -9.03
C SER A 82 16.43 0.82 -8.48
N ASP A 83 16.79 1.89 -9.19
CA ASP A 83 17.77 2.90 -8.75
C ASP A 83 17.12 4.08 -7.99
N SER A 84 15.87 3.92 -7.56
CA SER A 84 15.18 4.97 -6.81
C SER A 84 15.65 5.03 -5.36
N THR A 85 15.67 6.25 -4.79
CA THR A 85 16.06 6.50 -3.39
C THR A 85 15.32 5.61 -2.36
N PRO A 86 14.00 5.33 -2.51
CA PRO A 86 13.30 4.43 -1.59
C PRO A 86 13.84 2.99 -1.62
N VAL A 87 14.28 2.49 -2.79
CA VAL A 87 14.88 1.16 -2.91
C VAL A 87 16.21 1.12 -2.18
N HIS A 88 17.09 2.10 -2.40
CA HIS A 88 18.37 2.19 -1.69
C HIS A 88 18.22 2.33 -0.17
N LEU A 89 17.20 3.05 0.29
CA LEU A 89 16.89 3.12 1.71
C LEU A 89 16.52 1.73 2.28
N MET A 90 15.74 0.93 1.54
CA MET A 90 15.41 -0.43 1.95
C MET A 90 16.63 -1.36 1.90
N GLU A 91 17.52 -1.20 0.92
CA GLU A 91 18.81 -1.91 0.85
C GLU A 91 19.66 -1.64 2.10
N GLN A 92 19.85 -0.35 2.43
CA GLN A 92 20.60 0.07 3.62
C GLN A 92 19.95 -0.42 4.91
N LEU A 93 18.62 -0.40 4.99
CA LEU A 93 17.89 -0.88 6.16
C LEU A 93 18.08 -2.39 6.37
N LEU A 94 18.02 -3.18 5.31
CA LEU A 94 18.26 -4.63 5.37
C LEU A 94 19.68 -4.95 5.82
N VAL A 95 20.69 -4.32 5.21
CA VAL A 95 22.10 -4.51 5.58
C VAL A 95 22.35 -4.06 7.01
N SER A 96 21.87 -2.88 7.40
CA SER A 96 22.05 -2.35 8.76
C SER A 96 21.40 -3.26 9.79
N THR A 97 20.20 -3.77 9.51
CA THR A 97 19.52 -4.71 10.42
C THR A 97 20.34 -5.99 10.59
N GLN A 98 20.87 -6.53 9.50
CA GLN A 98 21.70 -7.74 9.54
C GLN A 98 23.00 -7.49 10.31
N GLN A 99 23.68 -6.36 10.09
CA GLN A 99 24.91 -5.99 10.79
C GLN A 99 24.70 -5.75 12.28
N MET A 100 23.58 -5.11 12.67
CA MET A 100 23.26 -4.84 14.07
C MET A 100 22.83 -6.10 14.83
N THR A 101 22.11 -7.01 14.17
CA THR A 101 21.59 -8.23 14.81
C THR A 101 22.59 -9.39 14.78
N GLY A 102 23.51 -9.41 13.81
CA GLY A 102 24.43 -10.53 13.57
C GLY A 102 23.73 -11.83 13.15
N LEU A 103 22.43 -11.79 12.83
CA LEU A 103 21.64 -12.96 12.45
C LEU A 103 21.99 -13.42 11.03
N PRO A 104 21.75 -14.71 10.71
CA PRO A 104 21.81 -15.18 9.33
C PRO A 104 20.80 -14.42 8.47
N TRP A 105 21.11 -14.26 7.19
CA TRP A 105 20.34 -13.39 6.28
C TRP A 105 18.86 -13.77 6.18
N TRP A 106 18.53 -15.07 6.17
CA TRP A 106 17.13 -15.53 6.14
C TRP A 106 16.33 -14.98 7.36
N ALA A 107 16.93 -14.99 8.55
CA ALA A 107 16.30 -14.54 9.78
C ALA A 107 16.24 -13.01 9.84
N SER A 108 17.28 -12.32 9.38
CA SER A 108 17.29 -10.86 9.25
C SER A 108 16.15 -10.37 8.34
N ILE A 109 16.00 -10.97 7.15
CA ILE A 109 14.90 -10.65 6.21
C ILE A 109 13.54 -10.83 6.89
N MET A 110 13.32 -11.94 7.59
CA MET A 110 12.06 -12.19 8.30
C MET A 110 11.82 -11.18 9.43
N CYS A 111 12.85 -10.85 10.20
CA CYS A 111 12.79 -9.90 11.32
C CYS A 111 12.49 -8.47 10.83
N THR A 112 13.21 -8.01 9.79
CA THR A 112 12.94 -6.73 9.14
C THR A 112 11.51 -6.67 8.62
N THR A 113 11.04 -7.74 7.97
CA THR A 113 9.68 -7.81 7.43
C THR A 113 8.64 -7.73 8.54
N LEU A 114 8.81 -8.51 9.61
CA LEU A 114 7.95 -8.49 10.78
C LEU A 114 7.90 -7.09 11.40
N THR A 115 9.06 -6.47 11.59
CA THR A 115 9.18 -5.13 12.20
C THR A 115 8.49 -4.08 11.34
N LEU A 116 8.78 -4.04 10.04
CA LEU A 116 8.21 -3.05 9.13
C LEU A 116 6.69 -3.21 8.99
N ARG A 117 6.22 -4.45 8.84
CA ARG A 117 4.79 -4.76 8.80
C ARG A 117 4.11 -4.40 10.12
N THR A 118 4.70 -4.70 11.26
CA THR A 118 4.08 -4.44 12.57
C THR A 118 4.10 -2.96 12.91
N ALA A 119 5.19 -2.24 12.63
CA ALA A 119 5.31 -0.82 12.92
C ALA A 119 4.44 0.05 11.98
N VAL A 120 4.33 -0.32 10.70
CA VAL A 120 3.64 0.51 9.70
C VAL A 120 2.25 -0.05 9.37
N THR A 121 2.16 -1.32 8.99
CA THR A 121 0.92 -1.92 8.48
C THR A 121 -0.10 -2.15 9.59
N LEU A 122 0.30 -2.52 10.80
CA LEU A 122 -0.65 -2.82 11.88
C LEU A 122 -1.43 -1.58 12.36
N PRO A 123 -0.81 -0.42 12.68
CA PRO A 123 -1.56 0.78 13.05
C PRO A 123 -2.51 1.25 11.94
N LEU A 124 -2.05 1.20 10.68
CA LEU A 124 -2.87 1.53 9.52
C LEU A 124 -4.02 0.52 9.33
N GLY A 125 -3.78 -0.76 9.61
CA GLY A 125 -4.80 -1.82 9.57
C GLY A 125 -5.87 -1.67 10.65
N ILE A 126 -5.48 -1.25 11.86
CA ILE A 126 -6.41 -0.87 12.93
C ILE A 126 -7.27 0.30 12.46
N TYR A 127 -6.64 1.36 11.94
CA TYR A 127 -7.34 2.53 11.42
C TYR A 127 -8.31 2.17 10.29
N GLN A 128 -7.88 1.38 9.32
CA GLN A 128 -8.73 0.87 8.24
C GLN A 128 -9.94 0.13 8.80
N THR A 129 -9.74 -0.76 9.78
CA THR A 129 -10.82 -1.54 10.39
C THR A 129 -11.83 -0.65 11.10
N ILE A 130 -11.38 0.41 11.79
CA ILE A 130 -12.26 1.39 12.44
C ILE A 130 -13.12 2.13 11.40
N ILE A 131 -12.51 2.59 10.30
CA ILE A 131 -13.25 3.31 9.25
C ILE A 131 -14.28 2.40 8.58
N ILE A 132 -13.90 1.14 8.28
CA ILE A 132 -14.83 0.17 7.69
C ILE A 132 -15.99 -0.11 8.66
N ALA A 133 -15.72 -0.30 9.95
CA ALA A 133 -16.77 -0.52 10.96
C ALA A 133 -17.76 0.65 11.04
N LYS A 134 -17.27 1.90 10.97
CA LYS A 134 -18.14 3.10 10.92
C LYS A 134 -19.00 3.13 9.65
N VAL A 135 -18.42 2.83 8.49
CA VAL A 135 -19.16 2.78 7.22
C VAL A 135 -20.22 1.68 7.23
N GLU A 136 -19.91 0.51 7.81
CA GLU A 136 -20.86 -0.60 7.98
C GLU A 136 -22.02 -0.22 8.91
N ALA A 137 -21.75 0.48 10.02
CA ALA A 137 -22.79 0.98 10.93
C ALA A 137 -23.73 1.97 10.21
N LEU A 138 -23.17 2.87 9.40
CA LEU A 138 -23.94 3.85 8.62
C LEU A 138 -24.82 3.24 7.52
N GLN A 139 -24.54 2.02 7.04
CA GLN A 139 -25.36 1.39 5.99
C GLN A 139 -26.83 1.27 6.40
N LYS A 140 -27.13 1.08 7.70
CA LYS A 140 -28.50 1.02 8.20
C LYS A 140 -29.22 2.36 8.05
N GLU A 141 -28.56 3.45 8.45
CA GLU A 141 -29.09 4.82 8.32
C GLU A 141 -29.28 5.19 6.85
N ILE A 142 -28.29 4.89 6.01
CA ILE A 142 -28.36 5.09 4.55
C ILE A 142 -29.55 4.34 3.95
N ALA A 143 -29.82 3.10 4.38
CA ALA A 143 -30.95 2.32 3.88
C ALA A 143 -32.31 2.95 4.23
N VAL A 144 -32.46 3.52 5.43
CA VAL A 144 -33.68 4.23 5.84
C VAL A 144 -33.86 5.51 5.01
N LEU A 145 -32.81 6.32 4.91
CA LEU A 145 -32.83 7.56 4.12
C LEU A 145 -33.07 7.30 2.63
N ALA A 146 -32.54 6.21 2.09
CA ALA A 146 -32.79 5.80 0.71
C ALA A 146 -34.27 5.47 0.47
N ARG A 147 -34.96 4.82 1.42
CA ARG A 147 -36.41 4.55 1.30
C ARG A 147 -37.23 5.83 1.31
N GLN A 148 -36.93 6.75 2.23
CA GLN A 148 -37.60 8.06 2.31
C GLN A 148 -37.39 8.86 1.03
N LEU A 149 -36.14 8.94 0.54
CA LEU A 149 -35.81 9.61 -0.70
C LEU A 149 -36.54 9.01 -1.91
N ASN A 150 -36.70 7.69 -1.96
CA ASN A 150 -37.42 7.04 -3.05
C ASN A 150 -38.90 7.49 -3.09
N VAL A 151 -39.56 7.55 -1.94
CA VAL A 151 -40.93 8.05 -1.83
C VAL A 151 -41.03 9.52 -2.25
N GLU A 152 -40.14 10.38 -1.76
CA GLU A 152 -40.12 11.81 -2.13
C GLU A 152 -39.92 12.03 -3.64
N VAL A 153 -39.00 11.26 -4.24
CA VAL A 153 -38.73 11.35 -5.68
C VAL A 153 -39.93 10.84 -6.47
N ALA A 154 -40.62 9.78 -6.02
CA ALA A 154 -41.81 9.26 -6.67
C ALA A 154 -42.98 10.27 -6.64
N VAL A 155 -43.19 10.96 -5.51
CA VAL A 155 -44.21 12.02 -5.41
C VAL A 155 -43.88 13.18 -6.36
N LYS A 156 -42.64 13.70 -6.31
CA LYS A 156 -42.21 14.79 -7.21
C LYS A 156 -42.23 14.41 -8.68
N ALA A 157 -41.98 13.14 -9.00
CA ALA A 157 -42.06 12.65 -10.36
C ALA A 157 -43.50 12.67 -10.90
N LYS A 158 -44.50 12.35 -10.06
CA LYS A 158 -45.92 12.48 -10.43
C LYS A 158 -46.34 13.94 -10.59
N GLU A 159 -45.96 14.81 -9.67
CA GLU A 159 -46.29 16.25 -9.72
C GLU A 159 -45.71 16.96 -10.95
N LYS A 160 -44.48 16.62 -11.34
CA LYS A 160 -43.75 17.31 -12.41
C LYS A 160 -43.68 16.54 -13.73
N GLY A 161 -44.36 15.39 -13.83
CA GLY A 161 -44.33 14.54 -15.02
C GLY A 161 -42.91 14.09 -15.41
N TRP A 162 -42.05 13.77 -14.44
CA TRP A 162 -40.67 13.38 -14.75
C TRP A 162 -40.59 12.01 -15.41
N SER A 163 -39.74 11.88 -16.44
CA SER A 163 -39.40 10.58 -17.03
C SER A 163 -38.67 9.69 -16.03
N GLU A 164 -38.74 8.37 -16.25
CA GLU A 164 -38.10 7.37 -15.39
C GLU A 164 -36.56 7.55 -15.31
N LYS A 165 -35.94 7.98 -16.42
CA LYS A 165 -34.50 8.31 -16.47
C LYS A 165 -34.17 9.48 -15.54
N THR A 166 -34.99 10.53 -15.56
CA THR A 166 -34.82 11.71 -14.69
C THR A 166 -35.03 11.35 -13.22
N CYS A 167 -36.03 10.51 -12.92
CA CYS A 167 -36.30 9.99 -11.59
C CYS A 167 -35.07 9.22 -11.03
N ARG A 168 -34.55 8.25 -11.78
CA ARG A 168 -33.35 7.48 -11.39
C ARG A 168 -32.11 8.37 -11.22
N TYR A 169 -31.90 9.32 -12.14
CA TYR A 169 -30.79 10.27 -12.03
C TYR A 169 -30.91 11.11 -10.76
N ARG A 170 -32.10 11.66 -10.48
CA ARG A 170 -32.34 12.51 -9.30
C ARG A 170 -32.20 11.71 -8.01
N PHE A 171 -32.71 10.48 -7.97
CA PHE A 171 -32.53 9.57 -6.83
C PHE A 171 -31.04 9.32 -6.58
N LYS A 172 -30.28 8.85 -7.59
CA LYS A 172 -28.84 8.58 -7.45
C LYS A 172 -28.05 9.82 -7.02
N LYS A 173 -28.34 10.99 -7.59
CA LYS A 173 -27.68 12.26 -7.27
C LYS A 173 -27.92 12.68 -5.81
N ASN A 174 -29.17 12.63 -5.35
CA ASN A 174 -29.51 13.00 -3.98
C ASN A 174 -29.00 11.97 -2.97
N LEU A 175 -29.09 10.68 -3.28
CA LEU A 175 -28.56 9.63 -2.43
C LEU A 175 -27.04 9.77 -2.27
N LYS A 176 -26.32 10.04 -3.35
CA LYS A 176 -24.87 10.31 -3.30
C LYS A 176 -24.54 11.51 -2.42
N ARG A 177 -25.33 12.59 -2.49
CA ARG A 177 -25.17 13.77 -1.64
C ARG A 177 -25.38 13.43 -0.16
N ILE A 178 -26.48 12.76 0.17
CA ILE A 178 -26.80 12.32 1.54
C ILE A 178 -25.66 11.44 2.07
N VAL A 179 -25.28 10.38 1.35
CA VAL A 179 -24.18 9.49 1.76
C VAL A 179 -22.87 10.26 2.00
N SER A 180 -22.54 11.23 1.14
CA SER A 180 -21.37 12.07 1.30
C SER A 180 -21.44 12.93 2.57
N GLU A 181 -22.61 13.51 2.88
CA GLU A 181 -22.84 14.31 4.09
C GLU A 181 -22.69 13.45 5.35
N LEU A 182 -23.23 12.22 5.36
CA LEU A 182 -23.02 11.27 6.47
C LEU A 182 -21.54 10.89 6.64
N TYR A 183 -20.81 10.66 5.55
CA TYR A 183 -19.38 10.34 5.62
C TYR A 183 -18.54 11.49 6.16
N VAL A 184 -18.92 12.74 5.87
CA VAL A 184 -18.28 13.94 6.44
C VAL A 184 -18.63 14.09 7.91
N ARG A 185 -19.91 13.92 8.28
CA ARG A 185 -20.42 13.99 9.67
C ARG A 185 -19.65 13.04 10.60
N ASP A 186 -19.46 11.79 10.16
CA ASP A 186 -18.85 10.74 10.98
C ASP A 186 -17.34 10.56 10.70
N ASN A 187 -16.79 11.41 9.81
CA ASN A 187 -15.39 11.45 9.40
C ASN A 187 -14.84 10.09 8.90
N CYS A 188 -15.68 9.30 8.23
CA CYS A 188 -15.42 7.91 7.88
C CYS A 188 -15.32 7.66 6.36
N HIS A 189 -14.82 8.64 5.61
CA HIS A 189 -14.77 8.53 4.16
C HIS A 189 -13.97 7.29 3.71
N PRO A 190 -14.49 6.46 2.78
CA PRO A 190 -13.84 5.21 2.37
C PRO A 190 -12.43 5.35 1.78
N TYR A 191 -11.99 6.56 1.39
CA TYR A 191 -10.61 6.79 0.93
C TYR A 191 -9.60 6.59 2.07
N LYS A 192 -10.03 6.84 3.32
CA LYS A 192 -9.18 6.66 4.50
C LYS A 192 -8.90 5.18 4.76
N ALA A 193 -9.85 4.32 4.41
CA ALA A 193 -9.69 2.87 4.49
C ALA A 193 -8.77 2.32 3.39
N SER A 194 -8.65 2.98 2.24
CA SER A 194 -7.72 2.55 1.18
C SER A 194 -6.27 2.95 1.42
N LEU A 195 -5.99 3.80 2.42
CA LEU A 195 -4.63 4.26 2.76
C LEU A 195 -3.66 3.09 3.00
N LEU A 196 -4.12 1.99 3.61
CA LEU A 196 -3.27 0.82 3.83
C LEU A 196 -2.70 0.27 2.51
N ILE A 197 -3.52 0.22 1.46
CA ILE A 197 -3.10 -0.30 0.15
C ILE A 197 -2.03 0.60 -0.46
N TRP A 198 -2.21 1.92 -0.35
CA TRP A 198 -1.29 2.93 -0.90
C TRP A 198 0.06 2.98 -0.19
N VAL A 199 0.13 2.56 1.08
CA VAL A 199 1.41 2.47 1.80
C VAL A 199 2.04 1.08 1.63
N GLN A 200 1.21 0.03 1.70
CA GLN A 200 1.67 -1.36 1.66
C GLN A 200 2.24 -1.76 0.30
N LEU A 201 1.61 -1.35 -0.81
CA LEU A 201 2.06 -1.75 -2.15
C LEU A 201 3.42 -1.14 -2.50
N PRO A 202 3.66 0.19 -2.36
CA PRO A 202 4.97 0.76 -2.66
C PRO A 202 6.07 0.21 -1.75
N MET A 203 5.81 0.08 -0.45
CA MET A 203 6.74 -0.55 0.49
C MET A 203 7.09 -1.98 0.04
N TRP A 204 6.07 -2.75 -0.36
CA TRP A 204 6.28 -4.13 -0.78
C TRP A 204 7.11 -4.22 -2.06
N VAL A 205 6.87 -3.33 -3.02
CA VAL A 205 7.67 -3.24 -4.27
C VAL A 205 9.11 -2.82 -3.96
N CYS A 206 9.31 -1.76 -3.17
CA CYS A 206 10.65 -1.26 -2.86
C CYS A 206 11.50 -2.33 -2.16
N LEU A 207 10.93 -3.02 -1.17
CA LEU A 207 11.64 -4.08 -0.45
C LEU A 207 11.93 -5.28 -1.36
N SER A 208 11.01 -5.64 -2.27
CA SER A 208 11.26 -6.69 -3.27
C SER A 208 12.42 -6.34 -4.21
N LEU A 209 12.44 -5.12 -4.74
CA LEU A 209 13.51 -4.64 -5.62
C LEU A 209 14.84 -4.55 -4.89
N SER A 210 14.85 -4.10 -3.64
CA SER A 210 16.08 -4.05 -2.82
C SER A 210 16.69 -5.44 -2.65
N LEU A 211 15.87 -6.46 -2.31
CA LEU A 211 16.34 -7.84 -2.19
C LEU A 211 16.83 -8.41 -3.52
N ARG A 212 16.18 -8.03 -4.63
CA ARG A 212 16.64 -8.41 -5.97
C ARG A 212 18.00 -7.79 -6.30
N ASN A 213 18.19 -6.51 -6.02
CA ASN A 213 19.45 -5.81 -6.26
C ASN A 213 20.57 -6.38 -5.40
N LEU A 214 20.30 -6.69 -4.12
CA LEU A 214 21.24 -7.38 -3.24
C LEU A 214 21.60 -8.78 -3.78
N SER A 215 20.62 -9.54 -4.26
CA SER A 215 20.84 -10.91 -4.76
C SER A 215 21.59 -10.96 -6.09
N LEU A 216 21.53 -9.90 -6.88
CA LEU A 216 22.20 -9.80 -8.18
C LEU A 216 23.49 -8.99 -8.14
N GLY A 217 23.91 -8.52 -6.95
CA GLY A 217 25.08 -7.65 -6.81
C GLY A 217 24.97 -6.30 -7.53
N MET A 218 23.74 -5.85 -7.83
CA MET A 218 23.46 -4.57 -8.51
C MET A 218 23.19 -3.42 -7.54
N GLY A 219 23.11 -3.70 -6.24
CA GLY A 219 22.87 -2.69 -5.22
C GLY A 219 24.09 -1.81 -4.94
N HIS A 220 23.88 -0.67 -4.30
CA HIS A 220 24.95 0.26 -3.89
C HIS A 220 25.64 -0.15 -2.58
N VAL A 221 25.33 -1.35 -2.10
CA VAL A 221 25.81 -1.92 -0.84
C VAL A 221 27.04 -2.81 -1.07
N PRO A 222 27.91 -3.00 -0.05
CA PRO A 222 29.16 -3.74 -0.23
C PRO A 222 28.93 -5.15 -0.77
N LEU A 223 29.80 -5.61 -1.68
CA LEU A 223 29.80 -6.96 -2.25
C LEU A 223 29.78 -8.07 -1.18
N ALA A 224 30.31 -7.79 0.01
CA ALA A 224 30.23 -8.69 1.17
C ALA A 224 28.78 -9.05 1.56
N SER A 225 27.81 -8.19 1.27
CA SER A 225 26.39 -8.44 1.54
C SER A 225 25.80 -9.49 0.60
N GLU A 226 26.23 -9.51 -0.67
CA GLU A 226 25.81 -10.50 -1.66
C GLU A 226 26.40 -11.87 -1.33
N ALA A 227 27.70 -11.95 -1.04
CA ALA A 227 28.34 -13.17 -0.55
C ALA A 227 27.71 -13.68 0.76
N GLY A 228 27.31 -12.76 1.64
CA GLY A 228 26.54 -13.07 2.83
C GLY A 228 25.17 -13.66 2.51
N LEU A 229 24.46 -13.13 1.51
CA LEU A 229 23.17 -13.66 1.05
C LEU A 229 23.31 -15.07 0.47
N ALA A 230 24.36 -15.31 -0.30
CA ALA A 230 24.63 -16.61 -0.93
C ALA A 230 24.95 -17.72 0.07
N THR A 231 25.46 -17.37 1.26
CA THR A 231 25.83 -18.33 2.32
C THR A 231 24.88 -18.29 3.53
N GLY A 232 24.01 -17.27 3.60
CA GLY A 232 23.18 -16.96 4.75
C GLY A 232 21.76 -17.54 4.69
N GLY A 233 21.53 -18.54 3.84
CA GLY A 233 20.27 -19.29 3.76
C GLY A 233 20.11 -20.35 4.86
N ALA A 234 19.09 -21.18 4.74
CA ALA A 234 18.79 -22.24 5.71
C ALA A 234 18.07 -23.42 5.07
N LEU A 235 18.04 -24.56 5.79
CA LEU A 235 17.27 -25.75 5.42
C LEU A 235 17.58 -26.20 3.98
N TRP A 236 16.57 -26.22 3.11
CA TRP A 236 16.67 -26.62 1.70
C TRP A 236 17.01 -25.45 0.75
N PHE A 237 17.18 -24.24 1.26
CA PHE A 237 17.55 -23.03 0.51
C PHE A 237 18.82 -22.40 1.09
N PRO A 238 20.00 -23.05 0.92
CA PRO A 238 21.25 -22.55 1.49
C PRO A 238 21.72 -21.24 0.85
N ASP A 239 21.41 -21.06 -0.43
CA ASP A 239 21.72 -19.85 -1.20
C ASP A 239 20.45 -19.03 -1.43
N LEU A 240 20.41 -17.81 -0.88
CA LEU A 240 19.27 -16.91 -1.01
C LEU A 240 19.25 -16.13 -2.34
N THR A 241 20.35 -16.15 -3.11
CA THR A 241 20.46 -15.46 -4.40
C THR A 241 19.84 -16.29 -5.54
N LEU A 242 19.80 -17.61 -5.37
CA LEU A 242 19.25 -18.54 -6.34
C LEU A 242 17.74 -18.78 -6.13
N PRO A 243 16.98 -19.09 -7.19
CA PRO A 243 15.58 -19.51 -7.06
C PRO A 243 15.43 -20.83 -6.29
N ASP A 244 14.31 -20.98 -5.57
CA ASP A 244 14.01 -22.20 -4.80
C ASP A 244 13.67 -23.37 -5.74
N SER A 245 14.61 -24.28 -5.94
CA SER A 245 14.46 -25.46 -6.79
C SER A 245 13.45 -26.48 -6.26
N THR A 246 13.14 -26.46 -4.97
CA THR A 246 12.20 -27.39 -4.33
C THR A 246 10.74 -26.92 -4.45
N TRP A 247 10.52 -25.66 -4.84
CA TRP A 247 9.22 -25.02 -4.93
C TRP A 247 8.44 -24.94 -3.60
N ILE A 248 9.06 -25.29 -2.48
CA ILE A 248 8.40 -25.30 -1.16
C ILE A 248 8.01 -23.88 -0.76
N ILE A 249 8.90 -22.89 -0.92
CA ILE A 249 8.61 -21.49 -0.58
C ILE A 249 7.54 -20.90 -1.52
N PRO A 250 7.65 -21.00 -2.87
CA PRO A 250 6.62 -20.54 -3.80
C PRO A 250 5.23 -21.14 -3.55
N VAL A 251 5.14 -22.46 -3.33
CA VAL A 251 3.86 -23.13 -3.09
C VAL A 251 3.27 -22.70 -1.74
N SER A 252 4.09 -22.61 -0.69
CA SER A 252 3.66 -22.11 0.62
C SER A 252 3.13 -20.68 0.53
N LEU A 253 3.80 -19.81 -0.23
CA LEU A 253 3.33 -18.44 -0.48
C LEU A 253 1.95 -18.42 -1.14
N GLY A 254 1.74 -19.24 -2.17
CA GLY A 254 0.45 -19.38 -2.84
C GLY A 254 -0.65 -19.84 -1.89
N ILE A 255 -0.37 -20.86 -1.07
CA ILE A 255 -1.31 -21.38 -0.07
C ILE A 255 -1.69 -20.30 0.96
N ILE A 256 -0.71 -19.60 1.53
CA ILE A 256 -0.98 -18.53 2.52
C ILE A 256 -1.79 -17.39 1.90
N ASN A 257 -1.47 -16.96 0.67
CA ASN A 257 -2.23 -15.91 -0.03
C ASN A 257 -3.67 -16.35 -0.35
N LEU A 258 -3.87 -17.62 -0.71
CA LEU A 258 -5.22 -18.18 -0.88
C LEU A 258 -5.98 -18.21 0.45
N LEU A 259 -5.34 -18.60 1.55
CA LEU A 259 -5.95 -18.59 2.88
C LEU A 259 -6.38 -17.18 3.30
N ILE A 260 -5.54 -16.17 3.08
CA ILE A 260 -5.89 -14.75 3.33
C ILE A 260 -7.12 -14.35 2.50
N THR A 261 -7.14 -14.73 1.22
CA THR A 261 -8.25 -14.44 0.30
C THR A 261 -9.54 -15.12 0.75
N GLU A 262 -9.47 -16.38 1.19
CA GLU A 262 -10.64 -17.11 1.69
C GLU A 262 -11.15 -16.52 3.00
N MET A 263 -10.27 -16.15 3.93
CA MET A 263 -10.69 -15.46 5.14
C MET A 263 -11.44 -14.16 4.85
N PHE A 264 -11.01 -13.41 3.83
CA PHE A 264 -11.72 -12.21 3.40
C PHE A 264 -13.05 -12.52 2.71
N ALA A 265 -13.08 -13.57 1.88
CA ALA A 265 -14.30 -14.01 1.21
C ALA A 265 -15.36 -14.50 2.20
N LEU A 266 -14.97 -15.28 3.21
CA LEU A 266 -15.86 -15.80 4.26
C LEU A 266 -16.45 -14.71 5.15
N ARG A 267 -15.82 -13.52 5.23
CA ARG A 267 -16.36 -12.38 5.97
C ARG A 267 -17.59 -11.77 5.29
N GLN A 268 -17.77 -11.97 3.99
CA GLN A 268 -18.86 -11.35 3.25
C GLN A 268 -20.11 -12.23 3.30
N LEU A 269 -21.08 -11.85 4.14
CA LEU A 269 -22.37 -12.56 4.24
C LEU A 269 -23.18 -12.46 2.93
N GLU A 270 -23.15 -11.31 2.27
CA GLU A 270 -23.85 -11.08 0.98
C GLU A 270 -22.94 -10.33 -0.02
N PRO A 271 -22.00 -11.03 -0.68
CA PRO A 271 -21.07 -10.40 -1.59
C PRO A 271 -21.78 -9.94 -2.88
N SER A 272 -21.57 -8.68 -3.25
CA SER A 272 -21.98 -8.12 -4.55
C SER A 272 -21.32 -8.87 -5.72
N LYS A 273 -21.93 -8.82 -6.92
CA LYS A 273 -21.35 -9.40 -8.15
C LYS A 273 -19.92 -8.93 -8.39
N PHE A 274 -19.65 -7.64 -8.15
CA PHE A 274 -18.32 -7.07 -8.26
C PHE A 274 -17.35 -7.68 -7.24
N GLN A 275 -17.77 -7.84 -5.98
CA GLN A 275 -16.94 -8.45 -4.94
C GLN A 275 -16.63 -9.93 -5.23
N LYS A 276 -17.59 -10.68 -5.77
CA LYS A 276 -17.37 -12.06 -6.24
C LYS A 276 -16.31 -12.09 -7.34
N TYR A 277 -16.46 -11.25 -8.36
CA TYR A 277 -15.47 -11.14 -9.44
C TYR A 277 -14.07 -10.81 -8.92
N VAL A 278 -13.95 -9.78 -8.06
CA VAL A 278 -12.67 -9.40 -7.44
C VAL A 278 -12.07 -10.56 -6.63
N THR A 279 -12.89 -11.30 -5.88
CA THR A 279 -12.42 -12.45 -5.10
C THR A 279 -11.86 -13.55 -6.00
N HIS A 280 -12.57 -13.92 -7.07
CA HIS A 280 -12.07 -14.91 -8.04
C HIS A 280 -10.81 -14.44 -8.76
N PHE A 281 -10.74 -13.15 -9.09
CA PHE A 281 -9.54 -12.55 -9.68
C PHE A 281 -8.32 -12.65 -8.74
N ILE A 282 -8.48 -12.31 -7.46
CA ILE A 282 -7.40 -12.40 -6.45
C ILE A 282 -6.98 -13.87 -6.21
N ARG A 283 -7.92 -14.82 -6.25
CA ARG A 283 -7.58 -16.26 -6.23
C ARG A 283 -6.69 -16.64 -7.42
N GLY A 284 -7.04 -16.18 -8.61
CA GLY A 284 -6.23 -16.38 -9.81
C GLY A 284 -4.83 -15.80 -9.66
N ILE A 285 -4.71 -14.57 -9.15
CA ILE A 285 -3.41 -13.94 -8.83
C ILE A 285 -2.61 -14.80 -7.86
N SER A 286 -3.24 -15.32 -6.80
CA SER A 286 -2.54 -16.12 -5.79
C SER A 286 -1.94 -17.41 -6.38
N LEU A 287 -2.60 -18.01 -7.37
CA LEU A 287 -2.07 -19.17 -8.12
C LEU A 287 -0.96 -18.77 -9.09
N VAL A 288 -1.12 -17.66 -9.83
CA VAL A 288 -0.10 -17.15 -10.77
C VAL A 288 1.16 -16.67 -10.05
N MET A 289 1.04 -16.20 -8.80
CA MET A 289 2.20 -15.80 -8.00
C MET A 289 3.13 -16.96 -7.65
N ILE A 290 2.68 -18.23 -7.72
CA ILE A 290 3.51 -19.40 -7.45
C ILE A 290 4.64 -19.54 -8.49
N PRO A 291 4.37 -19.68 -9.80
CA PRO A 291 5.45 -19.78 -10.79
C PRO A 291 6.30 -18.50 -10.85
N ILE A 292 5.73 -17.31 -10.59
CA ILE A 292 6.52 -16.07 -10.48
C ILE A 292 7.52 -16.18 -9.33
N ALA A 293 7.07 -16.59 -8.14
CA ALA A 293 7.93 -16.79 -6.98
C ALA A 293 9.00 -17.88 -7.20
N ALA A 294 8.73 -18.89 -8.04
CA ALA A 294 9.70 -19.92 -8.40
C ALA A 294 10.82 -19.42 -9.33
N THR A 295 10.64 -18.25 -9.98
CA THR A 295 11.65 -17.67 -10.91
C THR A 295 12.53 -16.59 -10.29
N VAL A 296 12.15 -16.05 -9.14
CA VAL A 296 12.91 -15.00 -8.44
C VAL A 296 13.86 -15.60 -7.39
N PRO A 297 14.89 -14.85 -6.96
CA PRO A 297 15.77 -15.27 -5.86
C PRO A 297 14.99 -15.69 -4.61
N SER A 298 15.48 -16.71 -3.92
CA SER A 298 14.87 -17.23 -2.69
C SER A 298 14.75 -16.16 -1.60
N SER A 299 15.63 -15.16 -1.56
CA SER A 299 15.53 -13.98 -0.68
C SER A 299 14.20 -13.23 -0.86
N MET A 300 13.77 -13.00 -2.10
CA MET A 300 12.51 -12.32 -2.43
C MET A 300 11.31 -13.19 -2.09
N SER A 301 11.35 -14.47 -2.46
CA SER A 301 10.26 -15.40 -2.17
C SER A 301 10.07 -15.64 -0.67
N LEU A 302 11.17 -15.71 0.10
CA LEU A 302 11.15 -15.77 1.56
C LEU A 302 10.57 -14.49 2.16
N TYR A 303 10.96 -13.33 1.63
CA TYR A 303 10.34 -12.05 2.02
C TYR A 303 8.84 -12.06 1.74
N TRP A 304 8.39 -12.47 0.55
CA TRP A 304 6.98 -12.52 0.20
C TRP A 304 6.21 -13.46 1.13
N LEU A 305 6.74 -14.65 1.37
CA LEU A 305 6.15 -15.64 2.28
C LEU A 305 6.01 -15.09 3.70
N SER A 306 7.10 -14.56 4.27
CA SER A 306 7.09 -13.98 5.61
C SER A 306 6.13 -12.78 5.71
N SER A 307 6.11 -11.91 4.70
CA SER A 307 5.14 -10.81 4.56
C SER A 307 3.69 -11.30 4.62
N SER A 308 3.38 -12.36 3.88
CA SER A 308 2.04 -12.94 3.83
C SER A 308 1.67 -13.61 5.14
N CYS A 309 2.59 -14.34 5.79
CA CYS A 309 2.36 -14.90 7.12
C CYS A 309 2.07 -13.82 8.17
N VAL A 310 2.83 -12.73 8.19
CA VAL A 310 2.57 -11.58 9.09
C VAL A 310 1.25 -10.91 8.75
N GLY A 311 0.93 -10.76 7.46
CA GLY A 311 -0.37 -10.26 6.99
C GLY A 311 -1.54 -11.13 7.48
N LEU A 312 -1.41 -12.45 7.40
CA LEU A 312 -2.38 -13.41 7.94
C LEU A 312 -2.52 -13.26 9.45
N ALA A 313 -1.39 -13.17 10.18
CA ALA A 313 -1.38 -12.96 11.62
C ALA A 313 -2.07 -11.65 12.02
N HIS A 314 -1.81 -10.53 11.34
CA HIS A 314 -2.51 -9.26 11.56
C HIS A 314 -4.02 -9.37 11.31
N ASN A 315 -4.43 -10.09 10.24
CA ASN A 315 -5.84 -10.33 9.96
C ASN A 315 -6.52 -11.15 11.06
N LEU A 316 -5.84 -12.16 11.60
CA LEU A 316 -6.32 -12.95 12.73
C LEU A 316 -6.36 -12.13 14.03
N LEU A 317 -5.36 -11.27 14.25
CA LEU A 317 -5.27 -10.40 15.42
C LEU A 317 -6.38 -9.36 15.44
N LEU A 318 -6.65 -8.70 14.31
CA LEU A 318 -7.73 -7.70 14.17
C LEU A 318 -9.15 -8.27 14.31
N ARG A 319 -9.28 -9.61 14.26
CA ARG A 319 -10.53 -10.33 14.51
C ARG A 319 -10.70 -10.73 15.98
N SER A 320 -9.62 -10.77 16.76
CA SER A 320 -9.70 -11.13 18.18
C SER A 320 -10.57 -10.12 18.94
N PRO A 321 -11.63 -10.55 19.66
CA PRO A 321 -12.49 -9.63 20.40
C PRO A 321 -11.71 -8.85 21.46
N ARG A 322 -10.72 -9.48 22.09
CA ARG A 322 -9.82 -8.85 23.07
C ARG A 322 -9.02 -7.72 22.44
N PHE A 323 -8.39 -7.99 21.29
CA PHE A 323 -7.60 -6.99 20.59
C PHE A 323 -8.46 -5.83 20.08
N ARG A 324 -9.66 -6.13 19.54
CA ARG A 324 -10.64 -5.11 19.15
C ARG A 324 -11.05 -4.22 20.33
N GLY A 325 -11.23 -4.80 21.51
CA GLY A 325 -11.50 -4.08 22.75
C GLY A 325 -10.36 -3.14 23.15
N VAL A 326 -9.12 -3.63 23.15
CA VAL A 326 -7.92 -2.83 23.45
C VAL A 326 -7.77 -1.66 22.48
N CYS A 327 -7.97 -1.91 21.18
CA CYS A 327 -7.88 -0.88 20.14
C CYS A 327 -9.16 -0.03 19.97
N ARG A 328 -10.18 -0.23 20.82
CA ARG A 328 -11.48 0.47 20.77
C ARG A 328 -12.13 0.46 19.38
N ILE A 329 -12.04 -0.68 18.68
CA ILE A 329 -12.64 -0.86 17.36
C ILE A 329 -14.16 -1.02 17.54
N PRO A 330 -15.00 -0.24 16.83
CA PRO A 330 -16.45 -0.35 16.96
C PRO A 330 -16.96 -1.75 16.60
N PRO A 331 -17.97 -2.27 17.34
CA PRO A 331 -18.54 -3.57 17.04
C PRO A 331 -19.22 -3.57 15.68
N THR A 332 -18.99 -4.62 14.90
CA THR A 332 -19.65 -4.84 13.61
C THR A 332 -20.65 -5.99 13.69
N ARG A 333 -21.57 -6.08 12.73
CA ARG A 333 -22.56 -7.18 12.66
C ARG A 333 -21.92 -8.56 12.50
N LEU A 334 -20.64 -8.60 12.14
CA LEU A 334 -19.85 -9.79 11.84
C LEU A 334 -18.95 -10.20 13.02
N ASP A 335 -18.98 -9.43 14.12
CA ASP A 335 -18.17 -9.74 15.29
C ASP A 335 -18.86 -10.86 16.07
N SER A 336 -18.11 -11.92 16.33
CA SER A 336 -18.51 -13.07 17.13
C SER A 336 -17.58 -13.23 18.32
N GLU A 337 -18.05 -13.85 19.40
CA GLU A 337 -17.22 -14.19 20.55
C GLU A 337 -16.17 -15.26 20.22
N THR A 338 -16.43 -16.10 19.20
CA THR A 338 -15.55 -17.21 18.79
C THR A 338 -15.12 -17.13 17.32
N PRO A 339 -14.46 -16.04 16.88
CA PRO A 339 -14.22 -15.78 15.46
C PRO A 339 -13.41 -16.88 14.75
N TYR A 340 -12.50 -17.56 15.46
CA TYR A 340 -11.69 -18.63 14.88
C TYR A 340 -12.49 -19.92 14.65
N LYS A 341 -13.41 -20.25 15.57
CA LYS A 341 -14.31 -21.41 15.42
C LYS A 341 -15.27 -21.18 14.25
N ASP A 342 -15.78 -19.96 14.12
CA ASP A 342 -16.72 -19.61 13.07
C ASP A 342 -16.07 -19.65 11.69
N ILE A 343 -14.81 -19.21 11.57
CA ILE A 343 -14.04 -19.34 10.33
C ILE A 343 -13.83 -20.81 9.98
N ALA A 344 -13.44 -21.65 10.95
CA ALA A 344 -13.25 -23.07 10.73
C ALA A 344 -14.56 -23.74 10.28
N ALA A 345 -15.67 -23.46 10.97
CA ALA A 345 -16.99 -23.98 10.62
C ALA A 345 -17.44 -23.52 9.22
N ALA A 346 -17.26 -22.23 8.90
CA ALA A 346 -17.60 -21.68 7.60
C ALA A 346 -16.72 -22.25 6.47
N PHE A 347 -15.45 -22.53 6.75
CA PHE A 347 -14.55 -23.17 5.80
C PHE A 347 -14.96 -24.61 5.53
N VAL A 348 -15.22 -25.40 6.58
CA VAL A 348 -15.72 -26.79 6.48
C VAL A 348 -17.03 -26.84 5.69
N ALA A 349 -18.01 -26.00 6.04
CA ALA A 349 -19.31 -25.96 5.39
C ALA A 349 -19.25 -25.60 3.90
N LYS A 350 -18.21 -24.86 3.49
CA LYS A 350 -18.02 -24.40 2.10
C LYS A 350 -17.27 -25.41 1.23
N TYR A 351 -16.28 -26.13 1.79
CA TYR A 351 -15.33 -26.93 1.01
C TYR A 351 -15.37 -28.44 1.30
N ILE A 352 -15.89 -28.86 2.44
CA ILE A 352 -15.87 -30.27 2.90
C ILE A 352 -17.31 -30.81 2.93
N LYS A 353 -18.14 -30.36 1.98
CA LYS A 353 -19.56 -30.73 1.91
C LYS A 353 -19.78 -32.04 1.18
#